data_AF-A0A0A9Z605-F1
#
_entry.id   AF-A0A0A9Z605-F1
#
_cell.length_a   1.000
_cell.length_b   1.000
_cell.length_c   1.000
_cell.angle_alpha   90.00
_cell.angle_beta   90.00
_cell.angle_gamma   90.00
#
_symmetry.space_group_name_H-M   'P 1'
#
loop_
_entity.id
_entity.type
_entity.pdbx_description
1 polymer ?
#
loop_
_entity_poly.entity_id
_entity_poly.type
_entity_poly.pdbx_seq_one_letter_code
_entity_poly.pdbx_strand_id
1 'polypeptide(L)'
;MCTTASAISFMLQNLGKPVIFTGSVIPGNRIYTDLKRNIILALTMAAYGQLCEVAILFNDRLFRANRTTRTNRSKLQPFASPHYPPLGSMIGNSLQLHNAFLRPQPHGALNVMPHMSAIILTLYLGPSLPPNVLHSALQHTSARAVILCCYGSGNGPSRDGYMTRALAIAQSRDLVVVICTQNNFGTVTLNEYATGQQLLKAGALSALDMTT
;
A
#
# COMPACT_ATOMS: atom_id res chain seq x y z
N MET A 1 1.45 -6.60 -9.15
CA MET A 1 2.49 -5.57 -9.31
C MET A 1 2.63 -4.73 -8.05
N CYS A 2 1.64 -3.90 -7.67
CA CYS A 2 1.69 -3.07 -6.45
C CYS A 2 2.15 -3.84 -5.20
N THR A 3 1.46 -4.92 -4.84
CA THR A 3 1.79 -5.73 -3.64
C THR A 3 3.24 -6.21 -3.63
N THR A 4 3.72 -6.75 -4.76
CA THR A 4 5.10 -7.22 -4.91
C THR A 4 6.10 -6.07 -4.79
N ALA A 5 5.86 -4.95 -5.48
CA ALA A 5 6.75 -3.81 -5.47
C ALA A 5 6.82 -3.18 -4.07
N SER A 6 5.68 -3.08 -3.36
CA SER A 6 5.61 -2.64 -1.96
C SER A 6 6.41 -3.57 -1.05
N ALA A 7 6.23 -4.89 -1.15
CA ALA A 7 7.01 -5.86 -0.37
C ALA A 7 8.52 -5.69 -0.60
N ILE A 8 8.96 -5.62 -1.87
CA ILE A 8 10.37 -5.43 -2.22
C ILE A 8 10.91 -4.09 -1.68
N SER A 9 10.09 -3.04 -1.60
CA SER A 9 10.51 -1.76 -1.00
C SER A 9 10.85 -1.86 0.48
N PHE A 10 10.24 -2.80 1.21
CA PHE A 10 10.57 -3.08 2.62
C PHE A 10 11.72 -4.08 2.75
N MET A 11 11.84 -5.01 1.80
CA MET A 11 12.89 -6.04 1.81
C MET A 11 14.28 -5.47 1.46
N LEU A 12 14.36 -4.44 0.61
CA LEU A 12 15.63 -3.84 0.17
C LEU A 12 15.99 -2.61 1.01
N GLN A 13 16.58 -2.83 2.18
CA GLN A 13 17.09 -1.75 3.02
C GLN A 13 18.40 -1.19 2.46
N ASN A 14 18.62 0.12 2.61
CA ASN A 14 19.78 0.84 2.06
C ASN A 14 19.94 0.64 0.54
N LEU A 15 18.83 0.56 -0.18
CA LEU A 15 18.84 0.44 -1.64
C LEU A 15 19.41 1.71 -2.29
N GLY A 16 20.65 1.65 -2.80
CA GLY A 16 21.31 2.79 -3.47
C GLY A 16 21.14 2.82 -5.00
N LYS A 17 20.28 1.97 -5.58
CA LYS A 17 20.06 1.86 -7.03
C LYS A 17 18.58 1.72 -7.36
N PRO A 18 18.13 2.13 -8.56
CA PRO A 18 16.73 2.00 -8.94
C PRO A 18 16.29 0.54 -9.02
N VAL A 19 15.09 0.24 -8.54
CA VAL A 19 14.38 -1.02 -8.85
C VAL A 19 13.02 -0.67 -9.42
N ILE A 20 12.83 -0.91 -10.71
CA ILE A 20 11.65 -0.41 -11.44
C ILE A 20 10.79 -1.59 -11.89
N PHE A 21 9.57 -1.64 -11.35
CA PHE A 21 8.51 -2.52 -11.81
C PHE A 21 7.77 -1.86 -12.97
N THR A 22 7.57 -2.60 -14.05
CA THR A 22 6.78 -2.16 -15.18
C THR A 22 6.11 -3.35 -15.87
N GLY A 23 5.33 -3.09 -16.92
CA GLY A 23 4.62 -4.11 -17.68
C GLY A 23 3.76 -3.48 -18.76
N SER A 24 2.65 -4.13 -19.10
CA SER A 24 1.66 -3.58 -20.02
C SER A 24 0.24 -3.94 -19.61
N VAL A 25 -0.73 -3.10 -20.01
CA VAL A 25 -2.16 -3.47 -19.98
C VAL A 25 -2.51 -4.27 -21.23
N ILE A 26 -1.93 -3.89 -22.37
CA ILE A 26 -2.16 -4.54 -23.65
C ILE A 26 -1.06 -5.60 -23.87
N PRO A 27 -1.41 -6.85 -24.22
CA PRO A 27 -0.43 -7.90 -24.48
C PRO A 27 0.67 -7.46 -25.46
N GLY A 28 1.92 -7.84 -25.18
CA GLY A 28 3.10 -7.36 -25.92
C GLY A 28 3.15 -7.73 -27.41
N ASN A 29 2.38 -8.75 -27.81
CA ASN A 29 2.28 -9.19 -29.21
C ASN A 29 1.28 -8.37 -30.05
N ARG A 30 0.59 -7.39 -29.46
CA ARG A 30 -0.33 -6.51 -30.18
C ARG A 30 0.40 -5.28 -30.72
N ILE A 31 -0.03 -4.79 -31.88
CA ILE A 31 0.55 -3.61 -32.53
C ILE A 31 0.43 -2.37 -31.62
N TYR A 32 -0.75 -2.14 -31.05
CA TYR A 32 -1.03 -1.00 -30.16
C TYR A 32 -0.66 -1.29 -28.70
N THR A 33 0.45 -2.00 -28.44
CA THR A 33 0.87 -2.32 -27.06
C THR A 33 1.57 -1.16 -26.37
N ASP A 34 1.27 -0.95 -25.09
CA ASP A 34 2.00 -0.03 -24.21
C ASP A 34 3.33 -0.61 -23.69
N LEU A 35 3.59 -1.91 -23.91
CA LEU A 35 4.76 -2.61 -23.39
C LEU A 35 6.08 -1.98 -23.84
N LYS A 36 6.21 -1.69 -25.13
CA LYS A 36 7.46 -1.15 -25.70
C LYS A 36 7.84 0.16 -25.02
N ARG A 37 6.86 1.07 -24.90
CA ARG A 37 7.05 2.37 -24.27
C ARG A 37 7.42 2.21 -22.79
N ASN A 38 6.66 1.41 -22.06
CA ASN A 38 6.87 1.20 -20.63
C ASN A 38 8.26 0.58 -20.33
N ILE A 39 8.72 -0.40 -21.10
CA ILE A 39 10.06 -0.99 -20.95
C ILE A 39 11.16 0.03 -21.25
N ILE A 40 11.06 0.77 -22.36
CA ILE A 40 12.08 1.77 -22.73
C ILE A 40 12.21 2.82 -21.62
N LEU A 41 11.09 3.37 -21.15
CA LEU A 41 11.10 4.36 -20.07
C LEU A 41 11.62 3.78 -18.75
N ALA A 42 11.29 2.53 -18.42
CA ALA A 42 11.80 1.85 -17.22
C ALA A 42 13.32 1.63 -17.29
N LEU A 43 13.85 1.19 -18.44
CA LEU A 43 15.30 1.05 -18.64
C LEU A 43 16.01 2.40 -18.54
N THR A 44 15.44 3.43 -19.16
CA THR A 44 15.96 4.81 -19.06
C THR A 44 16.05 5.22 -17.59
N MET A 45 14.98 5.08 -16.81
CA MET A 45 14.98 5.42 -15.38
C MET A 45 15.90 4.53 -14.54
N ALA A 46 16.09 3.26 -14.91
CA ALA A 46 17.03 2.37 -14.22
C ALA A 46 18.49 2.80 -14.37
N ALA A 47 18.81 3.59 -15.39
CA ALA A 47 20.13 4.19 -15.59
C ALA A 47 20.33 5.49 -14.78
N TYR A 48 19.28 6.10 -14.21
CA TYR A 48 19.41 7.32 -13.40
C TYR A 48 19.85 6.98 -11.98
N GLY A 49 21.13 7.20 -11.68
CA GLY A 49 21.72 6.92 -10.37
C GLY A 49 21.15 7.74 -9.19
N GLN A 50 20.37 8.79 -9.45
CA GLN A 50 19.72 9.59 -8.40
C GLN A 50 18.54 8.87 -7.74
N LEU A 51 17.91 7.91 -8.42
CA LEU A 51 16.75 7.18 -7.90
C LEU A 51 17.23 5.98 -7.07
N CYS A 52 16.98 6.03 -5.76
CA CYS A 52 17.39 5.00 -4.79
C CYS A 52 16.17 4.29 -4.17
N GLU A 53 15.18 3.98 -5.01
CA GLU A 53 13.88 3.49 -4.54
C GLU A 53 13.33 2.37 -5.43
N VAL A 54 12.42 1.58 -4.83
CA VAL A 54 11.55 0.69 -5.59
C VAL A 54 10.39 1.52 -6.14
N ALA A 55 10.21 1.49 -7.45
CA ALA A 55 9.22 2.31 -8.15
C ALA A 55 8.39 1.49 -9.14
N ILE A 56 7.22 2.01 -9.50
CA ILE A 56 6.38 1.48 -10.56
C ILE A 56 6.33 2.51 -11.68
N LEU A 57 6.70 2.10 -12.90
CA LEU A 57 6.61 2.96 -14.08
C LEU A 57 5.49 2.48 -14.99
N PHE A 58 4.52 3.37 -15.23
CA PHE A 58 3.41 3.13 -16.14
C PHE A 58 2.85 4.45 -16.66
N ASN A 59 2.43 4.45 -17.93
CA ASN A 59 1.72 5.58 -18.53
C ASN A 59 2.40 6.94 -18.28
N ASP A 60 3.67 7.06 -18.66
CA ASP A 60 4.45 8.31 -18.57
C ASP A 60 4.71 8.83 -17.16
N ARG A 61 4.45 8.01 -16.13
CA ARG A 61 4.63 8.39 -14.72
C ARG A 61 5.42 7.31 -13.98
N LEU A 62 6.29 7.79 -13.10
CA LEU A 62 7.05 6.97 -12.16
C LEU A 62 6.48 7.19 -10.77
N PHE A 63 6.04 6.14 -10.10
CA PHE A 63 5.44 6.20 -8.78
C PHE A 63 6.30 5.50 -7.74
N ARG A 64 6.33 6.00 -6.51
CA ARG A 64 6.89 5.28 -5.37
C ARG A 64 6.07 4.00 -5.14
N ALA A 65 6.72 2.84 -5.12
CA ALA A 65 6.03 1.55 -5.14
C ALA A 65 5.03 1.38 -3.99
N ASN A 66 5.46 1.62 -2.75
CA ASN A 66 4.63 1.50 -1.54
C ASN A 66 3.62 2.63 -1.31
N ARG A 67 3.42 3.50 -2.30
CA ARG A 67 2.35 4.50 -2.36
C ARG A 67 1.39 4.26 -3.52
N THR A 68 1.61 3.21 -4.31
CA THR A 68 0.89 2.96 -5.57
C THR A 68 -0.17 1.88 -5.39
N THR A 69 -1.39 2.16 -5.85
CA THR A 69 -2.48 1.19 -5.96
C THR A 69 -2.97 1.04 -7.40
N ARG A 70 -3.53 -0.12 -7.73
CA ARG A 70 -4.16 -0.36 -9.02
C ARG A 70 -5.60 0.13 -8.98
N THR A 71 -5.90 1.21 -9.70
CA THR A 71 -7.22 1.85 -9.72
C THR A 71 -8.03 1.52 -10.96
N ASN A 72 -7.40 1.02 -12.02
CA ASN A 72 -8.09 0.71 -13.26
C ASN A 72 -7.60 -0.58 -13.92
N ARG A 73 -8.53 -1.34 -14.53
CA ARG A 73 -8.21 -2.53 -15.32
C ARG A 73 -8.21 -2.27 -16.82
N SER A 74 -8.98 -1.30 -17.29
CA SER A 74 -9.30 -1.12 -18.72
C SER A 74 -8.62 0.09 -19.35
N LYS A 75 -8.14 1.06 -18.55
CA LYS A 75 -7.40 2.22 -19.04
C LYS A 75 -5.89 1.92 -19.11
N LEU A 76 -5.21 2.58 -20.05
CA LEU A 76 -3.73 2.58 -20.14
C LEU A 76 -3.04 3.20 -18.91
N GLN A 77 -3.80 3.87 -18.04
CA GLN A 77 -3.38 4.31 -16.72
C GLN A 77 -4.00 3.41 -15.62
N PRO A 78 -3.47 2.20 -15.39
CA PRO A 78 -4.02 1.26 -14.41
C PRO A 78 -3.65 1.61 -12.96
N PHE A 79 -2.66 2.46 -12.73
CA PHE A 79 -2.12 2.78 -11.41
C PHE A 79 -2.33 4.24 -11.03
N ALA A 80 -2.48 4.47 -9.73
CA ALA A 80 -2.46 5.78 -9.11
C ALA A 80 -1.66 5.75 -7.80
N SER A 81 -1.23 6.94 -7.35
CA SER A 81 -0.58 7.14 -6.06
C SER A 81 -1.39 8.19 -5.30
N PRO A 82 -2.40 7.76 -4.50
CA PRO A 82 -3.41 8.68 -3.99
C PRO A 82 -2.87 9.68 -2.96
N HIS A 83 -1.86 9.28 -2.19
CA HIS A 83 -1.32 10.07 -1.05
C HIS A 83 0.12 10.52 -1.25
N TYR A 84 0.69 10.30 -2.43
CA TYR A 84 2.05 10.74 -2.73
C TYR A 84 2.19 11.12 -4.20
N PRO A 85 2.82 12.24 -4.54
CA PRO A 85 3.01 12.64 -5.94
C PRO A 85 3.89 11.63 -6.70
N PRO A 86 3.77 11.54 -8.03
CA PRO A 86 4.72 10.78 -8.85
C PRO A 86 6.16 11.26 -8.60
N LEU A 87 7.11 10.33 -8.54
CA LEU A 87 8.55 10.61 -8.46
C LEU A 87 9.10 11.17 -9.78
N GLY A 88 8.39 10.94 -10.89
CA GLY A 88 8.74 11.48 -12.19
C GLY A 88 7.57 11.46 -13.14
N SER A 89 7.63 12.32 -14.16
CA SER A 89 6.62 12.41 -15.21
C SER A 89 7.23 12.86 -16.53
N MET A 90 6.62 12.49 -17.65
CA MET A 90 6.98 13.04 -18.95
C MET A 90 6.77 14.56 -18.97
N ILE A 91 7.83 15.29 -19.33
CA ILE A 91 7.83 16.72 -19.58
C ILE A 91 8.41 16.92 -20.98
N GLY A 92 7.55 17.31 -21.92
CA GLY A 92 7.90 17.31 -23.35
C GLY A 92 8.19 15.89 -23.84
N ASN A 93 9.42 15.65 -24.29
CA ASN A 93 9.89 14.37 -24.83
C ASN A 93 10.77 13.57 -23.87
N SER A 94 10.94 14.02 -22.62
CA SER A 94 11.79 13.35 -21.62
C SER A 94 11.02 13.03 -20.34
N LEU A 95 11.31 11.86 -19.77
CA LEU A 95 10.85 11.49 -18.43
C LEU A 95 11.79 12.13 -17.40
N GLN A 96 11.28 13.11 -16.65
CA GLN A 96 12.05 13.85 -15.66
C GLN A 96 11.68 13.44 -14.25
N LEU A 97 12.68 13.36 -13.36
CA LEU A 97 12.48 13.12 -11.94
C LEU A 97 12.14 14.42 -11.19
N HIS A 98 11.27 14.30 -10.20
CA HIS A 98 10.89 15.38 -9.30
C HIS A 98 11.74 15.28 -8.03
N ASN A 99 12.91 15.95 -8.03
CA ASN A 99 13.91 15.84 -6.96
C ASN A 99 13.35 16.10 -5.55
N ALA A 100 12.35 16.99 -5.43
CA ALA A 100 11.70 17.31 -4.15
C ALA A 100 10.98 16.11 -3.49
N PHE A 101 10.68 15.06 -4.26
CA PHE A 101 9.96 13.88 -3.79
C PHE A 101 10.84 12.63 -3.67
N LEU A 102 12.12 12.72 -4.09
CA LEU A 102 13.04 11.59 -4.00
C LEU A 102 13.57 11.42 -2.58
N ARG A 103 13.84 10.17 -2.21
CA ARG A 103 14.61 9.88 -0.99
C ARG A 103 16.09 10.28 -1.18
N PRO A 104 16.77 10.72 -0.12
CA PRO A 104 18.21 10.88 -0.15
C PRO A 104 18.88 9.51 -0.35
N GLN A 105 20.09 9.53 -0.93
CA GLN A 105 20.91 8.33 -1.04
C GLN A 105 21.13 7.70 0.34
N PRO A 106 20.98 6.37 0.47
CA PRO A 106 21.18 5.72 1.74
C PRO A 106 22.66 5.71 2.14
N HIS A 107 22.90 5.59 3.44
CA HIS A 107 24.23 5.31 3.97
C HIS A 107 24.38 3.81 4.21
N GLY A 108 25.57 3.27 3.91
CA GLY A 108 25.91 1.87 4.12
C GLY A 108 25.59 0.96 2.94
N ALA A 109 25.89 -0.33 3.11
CA ALA A 109 25.66 -1.35 2.09
C ALA A 109 24.19 -1.77 2.02
N LEU A 110 23.76 -2.23 0.84
CA LEU A 110 22.46 -2.86 0.64
C LEU A 110 22.28 -4.01 1.64
N ASN A 111 21.19 -3.99 2.39
CA ASN A 111 20.77 -5.08 3.26
C ASN A 111 19.47 -5.67 2.73
N VAL A 112 19.49 -6.95 2.38
CA VAL A 112 18.31 -7.66 1.89
C VAL A 112 17.68 -8.41 3.06
N MET A 113 16.39 -8.16 3.31
CA MET A 113 15.56 -8.87 4.27
C MET A 113 14.69 -9.90 3.50
N PRO A 114 15.19 -11.12 3.23
CA PRO A 114 14.52 -12.07 2.33
C PRO A 114 13.30 -12.74 2.96
N HIS A 115 13.17 -12.69 4.28
CA HIS A 115 12.12 -13.40 5.01
C HIS A 115 10.93 -12.48 5.31
N MET A 116 9.92 -12.54 4.45
CA MET A 116 8.61 -11.92 4.66
C MET A 116 7.54 -13.02 4.74
N SER A 117 7.57 -13.80 5.81
CA SER A 117 6.66 -14.92 6.04
C SER A 117 5.76 -14.65 7.25
N ALA A 118 4.60 -14.05 7.02
CA ALA A 118 3.57 -13.87 8.03
C ALA A 118 2.20 -14.14 7.41
N ILE A 119 1.35 -14.85 8.15
CA ILE A 119 -0.07 -14.96 7.82
C ILE A 119 -0.74 -13.69 8.38
N ILE A 120 -1.35 -12.91 7.50
CA ILE A 120 -2.06 -11.67 7.83
C ILE A 120 -3.49 -11.84 7.31
N LEU A 121 -4.46 -11.53 8.16
CA LEU A 121 -5.87 -11.54 7.79
C LEU A 121 -6.31 -10.13 7.45
N THR A 122 -6.79 -9.91 6.22
CA THR A 122 -7.36 -8.61 5.81
C THR A 122 -8.87 -8.72 5.71
N LEU A 123 -9.60 -7.88 6.47
CA LEU A 123 -11.05 -7.89 6.52
C LEU A 123 -11.61 -6.54 6.08
N TYR A 124 -12.50 -6.56 5.09
CA TYR A 124 -13.30 -5.41 4.69
C TYR A 124 -14.61 -5.42 5.46
N LEU A 125 -14.85 -4.36 6.25
CA LEU A 125 -16.10 -4.24 7.00
C LEU A 125 -17.23 -3.85 6.05
N GLY A 126 -18.22 -4.73 5.91
CA GLY A 126 -19.45 -4.45 5.18
C GLY A 126 -20.56 -3.91 6.10
N PRO A 127 -21.52 -3.14 5.56
CA PRO A 127 -22.71 -2.76 6.31
C PRO A 127 -23.38 -4.00 6.90
N SER A 128 -23.81 -3.91 8.15
CA SER A 128 -24.51 -5.00 8.85
C SER A 128 -23.73 -6.32 8.97
N LEU A 129 -22.39 -6.31 8.86
CA LEU A 129 -21.56 -7.49 9.12
C LEU A 129 -21.88 -8.05 10.51
N PRO A 130 -22.42 -9.27 10.62
CA PRO A 130 -22.82 -9.82 11.92
C PRO A 130 -21.62 -9.93 12.86
N PRO A 131 -21.74 -9.54 14.15
CA PRO A 131 -20.61 -9.53 15.09
C PRO A 131 -19.95 -10.90 15.22
N ASN A 132 -20.75 -11.97 15.22
CA ASN A 132 -20.26 -13.34 15.29
C ASN A 132 -19.33 -13.71 14.13
N VAL A 133 -19.52 -13.15 12.93
CA VAL A 133 -18.63 -13.39 11.79
C VAL A 133 -17.25 -12.79 12.04
N LEU A 134 -17.19 -11.51 12.43
CA LEU A 134 -15.92 -10.86 12.75
C LEU A 134 -15.25 -11.53 13.96
N HIS A 135 -16.01 -11.79 15.02
CA HIS A 135 -15.50 -12.42 16.24
C HIS A 135 -14.94 -13.82 15.94
N SER A 136 -15.66 -14.64 15.18
CA SER A 136 -15.20 -15.98 14.77
C SER A 136 -13.93 -15.91 13.94
N ALA A 137 -13.85 -14.97 12.99
CA ALA A 137 -12.65 -14.76 12.19
C ALA A 137 -11.43 -14.40 13.06
N LEU A 138 -11.60 -13.51 14.05
CA LEU A 138 -10.54 -13.12 14.97
C LEU A 138 -10.17 -14.24 15.96
N GLN A 139 -11.15 -15.00 16.44
CA GLN A 139 -10.96 -16.07 17.40
C GLN A 139 -10.19 -17.25 16.80
N HIS A 140 -10.47 -17.60 15.53
CA HIS A 140 -10.02 -18.85 14.92
C HIS A 140 -8.93 -18.66 13.85
N THR A 141 -8.55 -17.43 13.52
CA THR A 141 -7.45 -17.19 12.58
C THR A 141 -6.10 -17.68 13.11
N SER A 142 -5.25 -18.15 12.20
CA SER A 142 -3.83 -18.43 12.43
C SER A 142 -2.92 -17.23 12.14
N ALA A 143 -3.51 -16.09 11.73
CA ALA A 143 -2.78 -14.86 11.48
C ALA A 143 -2.18 -14.29 12.76
N ARG A 144 -1.04 -13.59 12.64
CA ARG A 144 -0.44 -12.81 13.75
C ARG A 144 -0.86 -11.35 13.74
N ALA A 145 -1.41 -10.90 12.62
CA ALA A 145 -1.89 -9.55 12.43
C ALA A 145 -3.20 -9.55 11.63
N VAL A 146 -4.04 -8.58 11.92
CA VAL A 146 -5.31 -8.35 11.23
C VAL A 146 -5.36 -6.92 10.73
N ILE A 147 -5.62 -6.75 9.44
CA ILE A 147 -5.88 -5.45 8.81
C ILE A 147 -7.40 -5.31 8.70
N LEU A 148 -7.97 -4.34 9.42
CA LEU A 148 -9.38 -3.99 9.33
C LEU A 148 -9.53 -2.78 8.40
N CYS A 149 -10.09 -3.00 7.22
CA CYS A 149 -10.46 -1.94 6.30
C CYS A 149 -11.80 -1.35 6.75
N CYS A 150 -11.72 -0.28 7.53
CA CYS A 150 -12.84 0.45 8.12
C CYS A 150 -13.37 1.56 7.20
N TYR A 151 -14.49 2.18 7.58
CA TYR A 151 -15.10 3.27 6.82
C TYR A 151 -14.42 4.61 7.11
N GLY A 152 -14.37 5.48 6.10
CA GLY A 152 -13.97 6.89 6.26
C GLY A 152 -12.64 7.05 6.99
N SER A 153 -12.63 7.78 8.10
CA SER A 153 -11.47 8.03 8.96
C SER A 153 -11.01 6.85 9.83
N GLY A 154 -11.53 5.63 9.60
CA GLY A 154 -11.19 4.43 10.38
C GLY A 154 -12.30 3.94 11.30
N ASN A 155 -13.56 4.31 11.03
CA ASN A 155 -14.70 3.92 11.84
C ASN A 155 -15.23 2.53 11.46
N GLY A 156 -15.51 1.72 12.48
CA GLY A 156 -16.25 0.46 12.34
C GLY A 156 -17.61 0.53 13.03
N PRO A 157 -18.44 -0.53 12.94
CA PRO A 157 -19.71 -0.60 13.67
C PRO A 157 -19.52 -0.42 15.18
N SER A 158 -20.28 0.46 15.83
CA SER A 158 -20.08 0.78 17.26
C SER A 158 -21.20 0.28 18.18
N ARG A 159 -22.37 -0.04 17.61
CA ARG A 159 -23.56 -0.48 18.37
C ARG A 159 -23.22 -1.68 19.26
N ASP A 160 -23.70 -1.63 20.50
CA ASP A 160 -23.53 -2.68 21.51
C ASP A 160 -22.07 -3.10 21.74
N GLY A 161 -21.12 -2.17 21.56
CA GLY A 161 -19.69 -2.39 21.79
C GLY A 161 -19.01 -3.29 20.75
N TYR A 162 -19.57 -3.39 19.55
CA TYR A 162 -19.10 -4.28 18.47
C TYR A 162 -17.58 -4.26 18.28
N MET A 163 -16.99 -3.11 17.91
CA MET A 163 -15.54 -3.05 17.64
C MET A 163 -14.71 -3.23 18.90
N THR A 164 -15.16 -2.74 20.05
CA THR A 164 -14.45 -2.92 21.32
C THR A 164 -14.35 -4.40 21.70
N ARG A 165 -15.41 -5.18 21.49
CA ARG A 165 -15.40 -6.65 21.71
C ARG A 165 -14.49 -7.35 20.71
N ALA A 166 -14.54 -6.96 19.43
CA ALA A 166 -13.64 -7.49 18.41
C ALA A 166 -12.16 -7.25 18.78
N LEU A 167 -11.81 -6.05 19.24
CA LEU A 167 -10.46 -5.73 19.70
C LEU A 167 -10.08 -6.47 20.99
N ALA A 168 -10.99 -6.67 21.92
CA ALA A 168 -10.74 -7.47 23.11
C ALA A 168 -10.40 -8.93 22.76
N ILE A 169 -11.13 -9.52 21.79
CA ILE A 169 -10.81 -10.86 21.25
C ILE A 169 -9.41 -10.86 20.62
N ALA A 170 -9.13 -9.89 19.75
CA ALA A 170 -7.83 -9.77 19.09
C ALA A 170 -6.68 -9.63 20.12
N GLN A 171 -6.87 -8.81 21.15
CA GLN A 171 -5.89 -8.62 22.23
C GLN A 171 -5.67 -9.90 23.03
N SER A 172 -6.74 -10.63 23.39
CA SER A 172 -6.63 -11.93 24.08
C SER A 172 -5.89 -13.00 23.28
N ARG A 173 -5.82 -12.81 21.96
CA ARG A 173 -5.13 -13.67 20.99
C ARG A 173 -3.75 -13.13 20.60
N ASP A 174 -3.31 -12.03 21.20
CA ASP A 174 -2.06 -11.32 20.87
C ASP A 174 -1.96 -10.96 19.38
N LEU A 175 -3.08 -10.57 18.78
CA LEU A 175 -3.13 -10.14 17.37
C LEU A 175 -2.80 -8.66 17.26
N VAL A 176 -1.87 -8.33 16.36
CA VAL A 176 -1.65 -6.94 15.96
C VAL A 176 -2.83 -6.49 15.09
N VAL A 177 -3.59 -5.50 15.55
CA VAL A 177 -4.71 -4.95 14.77
C VAL A 177 -4.32 -3.63 14.13
N VAL A 178 -4.40 -3.56 12.80
CA VAL A 178 -4.14 -2.35 12.02
C VAL A 178 -5.46 -1.87 11.41
N ILE A 179 -5.79 -0.60 11.61
CA ILE A 179 -6.96 0.05 11.04
C ILE A 179 -6.56 0.80 9.77
N CYS A 180 -7.11 0.35 8.64
CA CYS A 180 -7.03 1.01 7.34
C CYS A 180 -8.39 1.62 6.98
N THR A 181 -8.41 2.46 5.95
CA THR A 181 -9.65 2.93 5.32
C THR A 181 -9.95 2.16 4.05
N GLN A 182 -11.23 1.98 3.73
CA GLN A 182 -11.69 1.49 2.43
C GLN A 182 -11.57 2.55 1.34
N ASN A 183 -11.43 3.83 1.71
CA ASN A 183 -11.34 4.92 0.75
C ASN A 183 -9.98 4.92 0.05
N ASN A 184 -9.98 5.19 -1.26
CA ASN A 184 -8.74 5.33 -2.02
C ASN A 184 -7.92 6.57 -1.60
N PHE A 185 -8.56 7.61 -1.05
CA PHE A 185 -7.95 8.86 -0.62
C PHE A 185 -8.34 9.18 0.83
N GLY A 186 -7.48 9.90 1.54
CA GLY A 186 -7.66 10.29 2.93
C GLY A 186 -6.81 9.46 3.91
N THR A 187 -6.86 9.85 5.18
CA THR A 187 -6.00 9.31 6.24
C THR A 187 -6.88 8.78 7.37
N VAL A 188 -6.47 7.66 7.98
CA VAL A 188 -7.09 7.15 9.21
C VAL A 188 -6.70 8.04 10.40
N THR A 189 -7.71 8.64 11.03
CA THR A 189 -7.58 9.64 12.10
C THR A 189 -8.37 9.19 13.33
N LEU A 190 -7.84 8.18 14.04
CA LEU A 190 -8.53 7.57 15.19
C LEU A 190 -8.75 8.54 16.37
N ASN A 191 -8.05 9.68 16.42
CA ASN A 191 -8.24 10.67 17.49
C ASN A 191 -9.45 11.60 17.29
N GLU A 192 -9.98 11.72 16.06
CA GLU A 192 -11.02 12.70 15.72
C GLU A 192 -12.39 12.36 16.31
N TYR A 193 -12.70 11.08 16.48
CA TYR A 193 -14.02 10.61 16.91
C TYR A 193 -13.91 9.69 18.13
N ALA A 194 -14.93 9.72 19.00
CA ALA A 194 -14.98 8.88 20.20
C ALA A 194 -14.83 7.39 19.90
N THR A 195 -15.39 6.94 18.77
CA THR A 195 -15.27 5.56 18.26
C THR A 195 -13.82 5.20 17.97
N GLY A 196 -13.05 6.08 17.31
CA GLY A 196 -11.63 5.84 17.02
C GLY A 196 -10.75 5.83 18.28
N GLN A 197 -11.03 6.71 19.24
CA GLN A 197 -10.28 6.74 20.51
C GLN A 197 -10.46 5.45 21.31
N GLN A 198 -11.64 4.82 21.23
CA GLN A 198 -11.87 3.50 21.82
C GLN A 198 -10.98 2.43 21.17
N LEU A 199 -10.79 2.49 19.85
CA LEU A 199 -9.91 1.54 19.15
C LEU A 199 -8.45 1.70 19.56
N LEU A 200 -7.97 2.95 19.66
CA LEU A 200 -6.61 3.24 20.13
C LEU A 200 -6.38 2.76 21.57
N LYS A 201 -7.32 3.05 22.48
CA LYS A 201 -7.25 2.57 23.87
C LYS A 201 -7.22 1.05 23.98
N ALA A 202 -7.85 0.37 23.03
CA ALA A 202 -7.86 -1.09 22.92
C ALA A 202 -6.64 -1.66 22.15
N GLY A 203 -5.65 -0.82 21.81
CA GLY A 203 -4.37 -1.26 21.23
C GLY A 203 -4.32 -1.32 19.71
N ALA A 204 -5.34 -0.83 18.99
CA ALA A 204 -5.31 -0.80 17.53
C ALA A 204 -4.32 0.24 17.00
N LEU A 205 -3.63 -0.09 15.90
CA LEU A 205 -2.69 0.79 15.21
C LEU A 205 -3.37 1.47 14.03
N SER A 206 -3.14 2.77 13.85
CA SER A 206 -3.58 3.48 12.64
C SER A 206 -2.61 3.23 11.49
N ALA A 207 -3.12 2.84 10.32
CA ALA A 207 -2.35 2.78 9.09
C ALA A 207 -2.13 4.16 8.45
N LEU A 208 -2.68 5.24 9.03
CA LEU A 208 -2.63 6.59 8.48
C LEU A 208 -3.11 6.61 7.01
N ASP A 209 -2.21 6.94 6.09
CA ASP A 209 -2.44 7.09 4.66
C ASP A 209 -1.77 5.96 3.83
N MET A 210 -1.45 4.82 4.47
CA MET A 210 -0.89 3.67 3.77
C MET A 210 -1.92 3.07 2.81
N THR A 211 -1.45 2.67 1.62
CA THR A 211 -2.25 1.86 0.69
C THR A 211 -2.41 0.44 1.20
N THR A 212 -3.60 -0.12 1.06
CA THR A 212 -3.94 -1.52 1.42
C THR A 212 -3.34 -2.54 0.46
#